data_AF-A0A553UX54-F1
#
_entry.id   AF-A0A553UX54-F1
#
_cell.length_a   1.000
_cell.length_b   1.000
_cell.length_c   1.000
_cell.angle_alpha   90.00
_cell.angle_beta   90.00
_cell.angle_gamma   90.00
#
_symmetry.space_group_name_H-M   'P 1'
#
loop_
_entity.id
_entity.type
_entity.pdbx_description
1 polymer ?
#
loop_
_entity_poly.entity_id
_entity_poly.type
_entity_poly.pdbx_seq_one_letter_code
_entity_poly.pdbx_strand_id
1 'polypeptide(L)'
;MVLDNRFWLMWLAPIVAGLFSPYARGLKCLIAYEVKIAFYGFVVLYLFYALFALIKSPLVVKVLRNTLLGLSLLFALINFFLSHYFDMLFTPNTIDTILATNSKESHDFLENMVLPHSGVLLGALSFCVLFLYVVRVNVRLSRKIHATLIAMFILGISLHVIKLAGTSGGVMEDKGFSRIPYGVNETIQRVIPLVREGHAIYTSLKEYSNNQAIWQAIREPLPKDYLKVDSDSVPNVVLIVGESASKNFMGIYGYPVPNTPFLSDLEERERESKIYLSSQTPFRPLPTRSPLSKSY
;
A
#
# COMPACT_ATOMS: atom_id res chain seq x y z
N MET A 1 34.91 0.98 -3.68
CA MET A 1 33.60 1.19 -4.33
C MET A 1 33.35 2.68 -4.54
N VAL A 2 32.54 3.08 -5.52
CA VAL A 2 32.14 4.49 -5.74
C VAL A 2 30.62 4.60 -5.70
N LEU A 3 30.10 5.51 -4.89
CA LEU A 3 28.69 5.91 -4.87
C LEU A 3 28.52 7.11 -5.80
N ASP A 4 27.91 6.87 -6.97
CA ASP A 4 27.69 7.86 -8.02
C ASP A 4 26.34 8.58 -7.85
N ASN A 5 26.05 9.55 -8.71
CA ASN A 5 24.79 10.31 -8.69
C ASN A 5 23.54 9.42 -8.83
N ARG A 6 23.66 8.26 -9.49
CA ARG A 6 22.57 7.26 -9.58
C ARG A 6 22.24 6.71 -8.21
N PHE A 7 23.25 6.37 -7.41
CA PHE A 7 23.06 5.89 -6.04
C PHE A 7 22.26 6.89 -5.21
N TRP A 8 22.65 8.18 -5.26
CA TRP A 8 21.97 9.23 -4.51
C TRP A 8 20.54 9.47 -4.96
N LEU A 9 20.27 9.38 -6.27
CA LEU A 9 18.91 9.48 -6.78
C LEU A 9 18.04 8.29 -6.36
N MET A 10 18.56 7.06 -6.48
CA MET A 10 17.87 5.84 -6.01
C MET A 10 17.56 5.87 -4.51
N TRP A 11 18.45 6.49 -3.74
CA TRP A 11 18.25 6.64 -2.30
C TRP A 11 17.23 7.73 -1.96
N LEU A 12 17.27 8.86 -2.67
CA LEU A 12 16.41 10.01 -2.40
C LEU A 12 14.97 9.80 -2.90
N ALA A 13 14.77 9.15 -4.04
CA ALA A 13 13.44 9.03 -4.64
C ALA A 13 12.41 8.32 -3.74
N PRO A 14 12.71 7.17 -3.08
CA PRO A 14 11.80 6.54 -2.14
C PRO A 14 11.51 7.38 -0.89
N ILE A 15 12.47 8.20 -0.43
CA ILE A 15 12.29 9.12 0.71
C ILE A 15 11.28 10.20 0.31
N VAL A 16 11.45 10.82 -0.86
CA VAL A 16 10.52 11.83 -1.37
C VAL A 16 9.12 11.25 -1.57
N ALA A 17 9.02 10.04 -2.13
CA ALA A 17 7.74 9.33 -2.24
C ALA A 17 7.11 9.01 -0.87
N GLY A 18 7.95 8.66 0.11
CA GLY A 18 7.55 8.35 1.48
C GLY A 18 6.84 9.51 2.19
N LEU A 19 7.19 10.76 1.87
CA LEU A 19 6.57 11.96 2.44
C LEU A 19 5.05 12.01 2.23
N PHE A 20 4.54 11.33 1.20
CA PHE A 20 3.13 11.27 0.86
C PHE A 20 2.42 10.05 1.48
N SER A 21 3.16 9.16 2.13
CA SER A 21 2.63 7.90 2.69
C SER A 21 1.56 8.15 3.76
N PRO A 22 0.51 7.30 3.83
CA PRO A 22 -0.45 7.34 4.94
C PRO A 22 0.22 7.18 6.32
N TYR A 23 1.37 6.49 6.39
CA TYR A 23 2.12 6.31 7.64
C TYR A 23 2.94 7.54 8.06
N ALA A 24 3.09 8.53 7.18
CA ALA A 24 3.80 9.78 7.44
C ALA A 24 2.89 10.86 8.06
N ARG A 25 1.63 10.55 8.39
CA ARG A 25 0.69 11.51 8.98
C ARG A 25 1.10 11.91 10.41
N GLY A 26 1.47 13.18 10.56
CA GLY A 26 1.92 13.78 11.81
C GLY A 26 3.44 13.72 11.98
N LEU A 27 4.01 14.79 12.55
CA LEU A 27 5.46 15.03 12.55
C LEU A 27 6.30 13.89 13.15
N LYS A 28 5.85 13.29 14.26
CA LYS A 28 6.55 12.17 14.90
C LYS A 28 6.57 10.91 14.00
N CYS A 29 5.43 10.61 13.38
CA CYS A 29 5.28 9.46 12.50
C CYS A 29 6.06 9.66 11.20
N LEU A 30 5.99 10.85 10.60
CA LEU A 30 6.80 11.26 9.46
C LEU A 30 8.30 11.01 9.71
N ILE A 31 8.85 11.59 10.77
CA ILE A 31 10.28 11.44 11.07
C ILE A 31 10.64 9.97 11.30
N ALA A 32 9.85 9.24 12.08
CA ALA A 32 10.12 7.84 12.37
C ALA A 32 10.04 6.93 11.12
N TYR A 33 9.13 7.23 10.20
CA TYR A 33 8.93 6.48 8.97
C TYR A 33 10.03 6.81 7.95
N GLU A 34 10.30 8.09 7.70
CA GLU A 34 11.32 8.54 6.75
C GLU A 34 12.74 8.15 7.14
N VAL A 35 13.08 8.23 8.44
CA VAL A 35 14.39 7.79 8.91
C VAL A 35 14.59 6.29 8.64
N LYS A 36 13.54 5.48 8.75
CA LYS A 36 13.62 4.05 8.43
C LYS A 36 13.78 3.82 6.94
N ILE A 37 12.99 4.51 6.10
CA ILE A 37 13.13 4.43 4.63
C ILE A 37 14.53 4.82 4.21
N ALA A 38 15.04 5.94 4.72
CA ALA A 38 16.38 6.42 4.42
C ALA A 38 17.45 5.41 4.87
N PHE A 39 17.37 4.91 6.10
CA PHE A 39 18.34 3.94 6.62
C PHE A 39 18.33 2.62 5.83
N TYR A 40 17.17 1.97 5.70
CA TYR A 40 17.07 0.68 5.03
C TYR A 40 17.29 0.78 3.52
N GLY A 41 16.80 1.84 2.90
CA GLY A 41 17.08 2.14 1.48
C GLY A 41 18.58 2.29 1.23
N PHE A 42 19.30 3.01 2.11
CA PHE A 42 20.75 3.13 1.99
C PHE A 42 21.44 1.78 2.14
N VAL A 43 21.07 0.98 3.15
CA VAL A 43 21.63 -0.36 3.39
C VAL A 43 21.46 -1.25 2.16
N VAL A 44 20.24 -1.37 1.63
CA VAL A 44 19.94 -2.25 0.48
C VAL A 44 20.71 -1.80 -0.76
N LEU A 45 20.68 -0.51 -1.10
CA LEU A 45 21.40 0.01 -2.25
C LEU A 45 22.91 -0.14 -2.10
N TYR A 46 23.44 0.07 -0.89
CA TYR A 46 24.85 -0.12 -0.58
C TYR A 46 25.27 -1.58 -0.79
N LEU A 47 24.46 -2.54 -0.33
CA LEU A 47 24.72 -3.96 -0.53
C LEU A 47 24.73 -4.32 -2.01
N PHE A 48 23.78 -3.83 -2.81
CA PHE A 48 23.81 -4.02 -4.27
C PHE A 48 25.07 -3.43 -4.91
N TYR A 49 25.47 -2.21 -4.54
CA TYR A 49 26.69 -1.59 -5.07
C TYR A 49 27.96 -2.36 -4.65
N ALA A 50 27.97 -2.91 -3.43
CA ALA A 50 29.07 -3.73 -2.94
C ALA A 50 29.17 -5.04 -3.73
N LEU A 51 28.04 -5.70 -4.00
CA LEU A 51 27.97 -6.89 -4.85
C LEU A 51 28.41 -6.59 -6.28
N PHE A 52 27.95 -5.48 -6.87
CA PHE A 52 28.35 -5.07 -8.20
C PHE A 52 29.84 -4.74 -8.29
N ALA A 53 30.46 -4.26 -7.20
CA ALA A 53 31.90 -4.01 -7.16
C ALA A 53 32.75 -5.30 -7.24
N LEU A 54 32.15 -6.47 -7.03
CA LEU A 54 32.82 -7.77 -7.20
C LEU A 54 32.88 -8.21 -8.69
N ILE A 55 32.06 -7.58 -9.56
CA ILE A 55 31.95 -7.93 -10.97
C ILE A 55 33.06 -7.22 -11.76
N LYS A 56 33.86 -7.99 -12.51
CA LYS A 56 34.99 -7.45 -13.30
C LYS A 56 34.56 -6.66 -14.54
N SER A 57 33.42 -7.03 -15.15
CA SER A 57 32.97 -6.41 -16.41
C SER A 57 32.31 -5.05 -16.16
N PRO A 58 32.88 -3.93 -16.66
CA PRO A 58 32.31 -2.60 -16.46
C PRO A 58 30.98 -2.40 -17.18
N LEU A 59 30.76 -3.11 -18.31
CA LEU A 59 29.50 -3.08 -19.05
C LEU A 59 28.38 -3.70 -18.20
N VAL A 60 28.62 -4.87 -17.61
CA VAL A 60 27.63 -5.56 -16.76
C VAL A 60 27.28 -4.70 -15.55
N VAL A 61 28.28 -4.12 -14.87
CA VAL A 61 28.05 -3.21 -13.74
C VAL A 61 27.23 -1.98 -14.16
N LYS A 62 27.51 -1.41 -15.34
CA LYS A 62 26.76 -0.26 -15.86
C LYS A 62 25.29 -0.63 -16.12
N VAL A 63 25.04 -1.79 -16.74
CA VAL A 63 23.68 -2.30 -16.99
C VAL A 63 22.97 -2.52 -15.66
N LEU A 64 23.56 -3.26 -14.72
CA LEU A 64 22.95 -3.55 -13.42
C LEU A 64 22.61 -2.29 -12.62
N ARG A 65 23.49 -1.28 -12.61
CA ARG A 65 23.20 0.01 -11.97
C ARG A 65 22.06 0.76 -12.64
N ASN A 66 21.98 0.73 -13.98
CA ASN A 66 20.90 1.37 -14.72
C ASN A 66 19.58 0.63 -14.51
N THR A 67 19.58 -0.70 -14.47
CA THR A 67 18.41 -1.52 -14.16
C THR A 67 17.92 -1.24 -12.74
N LEU A 68 18.83 -1.20 -11.75
CA LEU A 68 18.49 -0.88 -10.37
C LEU A 68 17.91 0.54 -10.25
N LEU A 69 18.48 1.51 -10.98
CA LEU A 69 17.95 2.88 -11.06
C LEU A 69 16.54 2.90 -11.65
N GLY A 70 16.32 2.22 -12.76
CA GLY A 70 15.00 2.12 -13.40
C GLY A 70 13.96 1.51 -12.45
N LEU A 71 14.28 0.40 -11.79
CA LEU A 71 13.39 -0.25 -10.82
C LEU A 71 13.10 0.64 -9.61
N SER A 72 14.14 1.27 -9.05
CA SER A 72 13.99 2.17 -7.90
C SER A 72 13.10 3.38 -8.22
N LEU A 73 13.30 4.00 -9.39
CA LEU A 73 12.47 5.12 -9.83
C LEU A 73 11.05 4.69 -10.17
N LEU A 74 10.87 3.54 -10.83
CA LEU A 74 9.55 2.99 -11.12
C LEU A 74 8.76 2.76 -9.84
N PHE A 75 9.33 2.07 -8.86
CA PHE A 75 8.65 1.80 -7.59
C PHE A 75 8.45 3.07 -6.76
N ALA A 76 9.40 4.01 -6.76
CA ALA A 76 9.20 5.29 -6.09
C ALA A 76 8.04 6.08 -6.73
N LEU A 77 7.94 6.09 -8.06
CA LEU A 77 6.86 6.77 -8.77
C LEU A 77 5.50 6.10 -8.52
N ILE A 78 5.43 4.77 -8.55
CA ILE A 78 4.21 4.03 -8.22
C ILE A 78 3.79 4.32 -6.78
N ASN A 79 4.70 4.27 -5.82
CA ASN A 79 4.40 4.57 -4.42
C ASN A 79 3.94 6.02 -4.24
N PHE A 80 4.63 6.98 -4.86
CA PHE A 80 4.21 8.37 -4.85
C PHE A 80 2.78 8.51 -5.39
N PHE A 81 2.48 7.93 -6.54
CA PHE A 81 1.17 8.00 -7.17
C PHE A 81 0.08 7.38 -6.30
N LEU A 82 0.31 6.16 -5.78
CA LEU A 82 -0.64 5.48 -4.89
C LEU A 82 -0.88 6.25 -3.59
N SER A 83 0.19 6.75 -2.96
CA SER A 83 0.07 7.46 -1.68
C SER A 83 -0.55 8.84 -1.86
N HIS A 84 -0.21 9.56 -2.93
CA HIS A 84 -0.72 10.91 -3.17
C HIS A 84 -2.19 10.91 -3.61
N TYR A 85 -2.60 10.01 -4.51
CA TYR A 85 -3.95 10.01 -5.08
C TYR A 85 -4.93 9.04 -4.41
N PHE A 86 -4.43 7.95 -3.82
CA PHE A 86 -5.28 6.90 -3.26
C PHE A 86 -5.10 6.70 -1.75
N ASP A 87 -4.16 7.41 -1.11
CA ASP A 87 -3.80 7.18 0.30
C ASP A 87 -3.40 5.72 0.59
N MET A 88 -2.81 5.08 -0.42
CA MET A 88 -2.47 3.66 -0.43
C MET A 88 -0.98 3.43 -0.60
N LEU A 89 -0.56 2.21 -0.28
CA LEU A 89 0.79 1.71 -0.51
C LEU A 89 0.77 0.62 -1.56
N PHE A 90 1.94 0.37 -2.14
CA PHE A 90 2.15 -0.78 -3.01
C PHE A 90 2.18 -2.08 -2.18
N THR A 91 1.14 -2.89 -2.29
CA THR A 91 0.88 -4.10 -1.48
C THR A 91 0.53 -5.29 -2.38
N PRO A 92 0.49 -6.54 -1.85
CA PRO A 92 0.01 -7.69 -2.62
C PRO A 92 -1.35 -7.45 -3.28
N ASN A 93 -2.31 -6.85 -2.56
CA ASN A 93 -3.63 -6.52 -3.10
C ASN A 93 -3.55 -5.57 -4.31
N THR A 94 -2.58 -4.67 -4.35
CA THR A 94 -2.35 -3.81 -5.52
C THR A 94 -1.93 -4.65 -6.72
N ILE A 95 -1.05 -5.63 -6.53
CA ILE A 95 -0.64 -6.56 -7.59
C ILE A 95 -1.80 -7.45 -8.02
N ASP A 96 -2.58 -7.99 -7.07
CA ASP A 96 -3.73 -8.83 -7.37
C ASP A 96 -4.75 -8.06 -8.23
N THR A 97 -5.03 -6.80 -7.90
CA THR A 97 -5.88 -5.92 -8.72
C THR A 97 -5.29 -5.72 -10.13
N ILE A 98 -3.98 -5.49 -10.25
CA ILE A 98 -3.32 -5.37 -11.55
C ILE A 98 -3.43 -6.67 -12.37
N LEU A 99 -3.28 -7.83 -11.73
CA LEU A 99 -3.36 -9.13 -12.41
C LEU A 99 -4.80 -9.51 -12.76
N ALA A 100 -5.78 -9.07 -11.99
CA ALA A 100 -7.20 -9.34 -12.24
C ALA A 100 -7.84 -8.39 -13.26
N THR A 101 -7.21 -7.24 -13.53
CA THR A 101 -7.78 -6.23 -14.43
C THR A 101 -7.77 -6.67 -15.90
N ASN A 102 -8.57 -6.00 -16.72
CA ASN A 102 -8.60 -6.20 -18.16
C ASN A 102 -8.26 -4.92 -18.95
N SER A 103 -8.19 -5.03 -20.28
CA SER A 103 -7.79 -3.91 -21.15
C SER A 103 -8.76 -2.72 -21.09
N LYS A 104 -10.06 -2.97 -20.89
CA LYS A 104 -11.05 -1.89 -20.79
C LYS A 104 -10.87 -1.12 -19.47
N GLU A 105 -10.79 -1.84 -18.36
CA GLU A 105 -10.52 -1.24 -17.04
C GLU A 105 -9.19 -0.48 -17.00
N SER A 106 -8.15 -1.03 -17.62
CA SER A 106 -6.83 -0.36 -17.71
C SER A 106 -6.90 0.92 -18.54
N HIS A 107 -7.66 0.92 -19.63
CA HIS A 107 -7.88 2.10 -20.46
C HIS A 107 -8.68 3.16 -19.68
N ASP A 108 -9.78 2.77 -19.04
CA ASP A 108 -10.62 3.67 -18.25
C ASP A 108 -9.82 4.28 -17.09
N PHE A 109 -8.94 3.50 -16.44
CA PHE A 109 -8.01 3.99 -15.43
C PHE A 109 -6.97 4.96 -16.01
N LEU A 110 -6.40 4.66 -17.18
CA LEU A 110 -5.44 5.55 -17.84
C LEU A 110 -6.09 6.90 -18.18
N GLU A 111 -7.27 6.87 -18.80
CA GLU A 111 -8.00 8.07 -19.23
C GLU A 111 -8.48 8.93 -18.07
N ASN A 112 -9.02 8.31 -17.02
CA ASN A 112 -9.67 9.04 -15.93
C ASN A 112 -8.73 9.33 -14.75
N MET A 113 -7.66 8.56 -14.57
CA MET A 113 -6.74 8.72 -13.43
C MET A 113 -5.33 9.11 -13.82
N VAL A 114 -4.73 8.50 -14.84
CA VAL A 114 -3.30 8.76 -15.14
C VAL A 114 -3.11 9.99 -16.02
N LEU A 115 -3.85 10.11 -17.13
CA LEU A 115 -3.72 11.22 -18.07
C LEU A 115 -4.00 12.60 -17.44
N PRO A 116 -5.06 12.78 -16.62
CA PRO A 116 -5.34 14.08 -16.00
C PRO A 116 -4.23 14.51 -15.03
N HIS A 117 -3.51 13.55 -14.45
CA HIS A 117 -2.42 13.77 -13.51
C HIS A 117 -1.02 13.66 -14.15
N SER A 118 -0.95 13.50 -15.48
CA SER A 118 0.31 13.34 -16.22
C SER A 118 1.31 14.48 -16.00
N GLY A 119 0.85 15.72 -15.80
CA GLY A 119 1.73 16.86 -15.55
C GLY A 119 2.60 16.69 -14.30
N VAL A 120 2.04 16.14 -13.21
CA VAL A 120 2.79 15.86 -11.98
C VAL A 120 3.80 14.73 -12.21
N LEU A 121 3.38 13.67 -12.91
CA LEU A 121 4.24 12.52 -13.25
C LEU A 121 5.42 12.95 -14.15
N LEU A 122 5.15 13.74 -15.19
CA LEU A 122 6.16 14.29 -16.07
C LEU A 122 7.08 15.26 -15.34
N GLY A 123 6.56 16.06 -14.42
CA GLY A 123 7.36 16.92 -13.54
C GLY A 123 8.35 16.12 -12.68
N ALA A 124 7.88 15.04 -12.03
CA ALA A 124 8.72 14.16 -11.23
C ALA A 124 9.80 13.45 -12.08
N LEU A 125 9.44 12.96 -13.26
CA LEU A 125 10.40 12.36 -14.21
C LEU A 125 11.43 13.38 -14.70
N SER A 126 10.98 14.59 -15.06
CA SER A 126 11.85 15.68 -15.49
C SER A 126 12.83 16.08 -14.38
N PHE A 127 12.37 16.13 -13.13
CA PHE A 127 13.24 16.38 -11.98
C PHE A 127 14.30 15.29 -11.83
N CYS A 128 13.95 14.01 -11.99
CA CYS A 128 14.92 12.91 -11.93
C CYS A 128 15.99 13.02 -13.03
N VAL A 129 15.57 13.35 -14.27
CA VAL A 129 16.49 13.58 -15.39
C VAL A 129 17.39 14.78 -15.13
N LEU A 130 16.82 15.89 -14.66
CA LEU A 130 17.57 17.09 -14.31
C LEU A 130 18.55 16.83 -13.17
N PHE A 131 18.17 16.06 -12.15
CA PHE A 131 19.05 15.66 -11.06
C PHE A 131 20.26 14.89 -11.60
N LEU A 132 20.06 13.90 -12.48
CA LEU A 132 21.17 13.14 -13.07
C LEU A 132 22.06 14.01 -13.96
N TYR A 133 21.51 15.05 -14.59
CA TYR A 133 22.25 15.98 -15.42
C TYR A 133 23.11 16.95 -14.60
N VAL A 134 22.51 17.58 -13.57
CA VAL A 134 23.10 18.64 -12.75
C VAL A 134 23.98 18.06 -11.63
N VAL A 135 23.51 17.03 -10.95
CA VAL A 135 24.20 16.47 -9.77
C VAL A 135 25.26 15.47 -10.22
N ARG A 136 26.54 15.83 -10.02
CA ARG A 136 27.72 15.02 -10.40
C ARG A 136 28.50 14.50 -9.19
N VAL A 137 27.78 14.12 -8.13
CA VAL A 137 28.38 13.60 -6.90
C VAL A 137 28.94 12.19 -7.14
N ASN A 138 30.22 12.01 -6.83
CA ASN A 138 30.90 10.71 -6.88
C ASN A 138 31.74 10.52 -5.62
N VAL A 139 31.23 9.75 -4.67
CA VAL A 139 31.90 9.49 -3.40
C VAL A 139 32.67 8.18 -3.49
N ARG A 140 34.00 8.26 -3.54
CA ARG A 140 34.87 7.08 -3.47
C ARG A 140 35.07 6.69 -2.01
N LEU A 141 34.67 5.48 -1.65
CA LEU A 141 34.74 4.99 -0.28
C LEU A 141 36.13 4.40 0.00
N SER A 142 36.78 4.87 1.07
CA SER A 142 38.01 4.29 1.61
C SER A 142 37.69 3.04 2.45
N ARG A 143 38.69 2.19 2.71
CA ARG A 143 38.53 0.98 3.53
C ARG A 143 38.03 1.31 4.95
N LYS A 144 38.47 2.44 5.53
CA LYS A 144 38.01 2.91 6.84
C LYS A 144 36.52 3.25 6.81
N ILE A 145 36.07 4.03 5.82
CA ILE A 145 34.65 4.40 5.67
C ILE A 145 33.78 3.16 5.43
N HIS A 146 34.24 2.20 4.63
CA HIS A 146 33.55 0.92 4.45
C HIS A 146 33.34 0.18 5.77
N ALA A 147 34.38 0.06 6.60
CA ALA A 147 34.27 -0.58 7.91
C ALA A 147 33.32 0.17 8.84
N THR A 148 33.40 1.51 8.87
CA THR A 148 32.49 2.36 9.65
C THR A 148 31.03 2.18 9.22
N LEU A 149 30.74 2.19 7.91
CA LEU A 149 29.38 1.99 7.40
C LEU A 149 28.83 0.62 7.80
N ILE A 150 29.61 -0.45 7.64
CA ILE A 150 29.21 -1.80 8.05
C ILE A 150 28.92 -1.86 9.55
N ALA A 151 29.79 -1.28 10.38
CA ALA A 151 29.58 -1.21 11.83
C ALA A 151 28.29 -0.44 12.18
N MET A 152 28.03 0.69 11.52
CA MET A 152 26.79 1.46 11.70
C MET A 152 25.55 0.69 11.26
N PHE A 153 25.61 -0.07 10.17
CA PHE A 153 24.49 -0.90 9.72
C PHE A 153 24.20 -2.03 10.69
N ILE A 154 25.24 -2.75 11.14
CA ILE A 154 25.09 -3.81 12.16
C ILE A 154 24.47 -3.20 13.42
N LEU A 155 25.02 -2.11 13.94
CA LEU A 155 24.49 -1.45 15.13
C LEU A 155 23.03 -1.01 14.94
N GLY A 156 22.70 -0.33 13.83
CA GLY A 156 21.36 0.16 13.56
C GLY A 156 20.33 -0.97 13.43
N ILE A 157 20.68 -2.05 12.73
CA ILE A 157 19.83 -3.23 12.60
C ILE A 157 19.68 -3.92 13.96
N SER A 158 20.77 -4.13 14.71
CA SER A 158 20.73 -4.73 16.04
C SER A 158 19.85 -3.94 17.01
N LEU A 159 19.99 -2.61 17.06
CA LEU A 159 19.14 -1.75 17.89
C LEU A 159 17.67 -1.84 17.48
N HIS A 160 17.38 -1.91 16.19
CA HIS A 160 16.00 -2.06 15.71
C HIS A 160 15.41 -3.43 16.10
N VAL A 161 16.19 -4.52 15.97
CA VAL A 161 15.78 -5.87 16.38
C VAL A 161 15.55 -5.95 17.89
N ILE A 162 16.43 -5.36 18.71
CA ILE A 162 16.26 -5.30 20.17
C ILE A 162 15.00 -4.52 20.53
N LYS A 163 14.78 -3.34 19.93
CA LYS A 163 13.56 -2.55 20.14
C LYS A 163 12.32 -3.36 19.80
N LEU A 164 12.38 -4.12 18.72
CA LEU A 164 11.27 -4.95 18.28
C LEU A 164 10.97 -6.08 19.27
N ALA A 165 11.99 -6.81 19.70
CA ALA A 165 11.87 -7.86 20.71
C ALA A 165 11.31 -7.33 22.05
N GLY A 166 11.67 -6.09 22.43
CA GLY A 166 11.16 -5.44 23.64
C GLY A 166 9.77 -4.81 23.52
N THR A 167 9.22 -4.67 22.31
CA THR A 167 7.88 -4.07 22.08
C THR A 167 6.82 -5.06 21.59
N SER A 168 7.22 -6.23 21.08
CA SER A 168 6.28 -7.26 20.61
C SER A 168 5.97 -8.30 21.69
N GLY A 169 4.84 -8.15 22.38
CA GLY A 169 4.16 -9.25 23.07
C GLY A 169 3.46 -10.23 22.13
N GLY A 170 4.04 -10.58 20.97
CA GLY A 170 3.34 -11.36 19.94
C GLY A 170 4.27 -12.03 18.95
N VAL A 171 4.78 -13.21 19.33
CA VAL A 171 5.13 -14.24 18.35
C VAL A 171 3.80 -14.73 17.79
N MET A 172 3.57 -14.61 16.48
CA MET A 172 2.45 -15.31 15.83
C MET A 172 2.81 -16.79 15.83
N GLU A 173 2.14 -17.55 16.68
CA GLU A 173 2.14 -19.01 16.67
C GLU A 173 1.09 -19.46 15.66
N ASP A 174 1.43 -19.48 14.36
CA ASP A 174 0.76 -20.44 13.49
C ASP A 174 1.51 -20.74 12.18
N LYS A 175 1.65 -22.04 11.94
CA LYS A 175 1.89 -22.76 10.67
C LYS A 175 3.18 -22.47 9.90
N GLY A 176 4.21 -23.25 10.25
CA GLY A 176 5.00 -23.99 9.26
C GLY A 176 6.15 -23.27 8.55
N PHE A 177 6.33 -21.97 8.72
CA PHE A 177 7.56 -21.27 8.35
C PHE A 177 8.02 -20.40 9.52
N SER A 178 9.32 -20.47 9.80
CA SER A 178 10.08 -19.87 10.90
C SER A 178 9.46 -18.60 11.50
N ARG A 179 9.38 -18.56 12.83
CA ARG A 179 8.98 -17.42 13.68
C ARG A 179 9.70 -16.11 13.27
N ILE A 180 9.21 -15.43 12.24
CA ILE A 180 9.61 -14.06 11.92
C ILE A 180 8.86 -13.18 12.93
N PRO A 181 9.56 -12.44 13.81
CA PRO A 181 8.89 -11.55 14.74
C PRO A 181 7.94 -10.62 13.96
N TYR A 182 6.70 -10.45 14.40
CA TYR A 182 5.66 -9.65 13.71
C TYR A 182 6.21 -8.31 13.18
N GLY A 183 7.03 -7.65 13.97
CA GLY A 183 7.61 -6.37 13.55
C GLY A 183 8.75 -6.43 12.52
N VAL A 184 9.38 -7.59 12.29
CA VAL A 184 10.33 -7.79 11.17
C VAL A 184 9.53 -7.85 9.88
N ASN A 185 8.41 -8.59 9.88
CA ASN A 185 7.48 -8.63 8.76
C ASN A 185 6.92 -7.23 8.46
N GLU A 186 6.47 -6.51 9.49
CA GLU A 186 6.02 -5.11 9.33
C GLU A 186 7.12 -4.18 8.79
N THR A 187 8.38 -4.39 9.18
CA THR A 187 9.50 -3.59 8.68
C THR A 187 9.73 -3.85 7.20
N ILE A 188 9.81 -5.13 6.81
CA ILE A 188 9.96 -5.55 5.41
C ILE A 188 8.80 -5.01 4.57
N GLN A 189 7.57 -5.15 5.06
CA GLN A 189 6.36 -4.78 4.33
C GLN A 189 6.08 -3.28 4.30
N ARG A 190 6.75 -2.45 5.09
CA ARG A 190 6.43 -1.01 5.19
C ARG A 190 7.55 -0.08 4.78
N VAL A 191 8.81 -0.36 5.13
CA VAL A 191 9.87 0.67 5.13
C VAL A 191 11.13 0.34 4.33
N ILE A 192 11.28 -0.87 3.77
CA ILE A 192 12.48 -1.24 3.00
C ILE A 192 12.19 -1.12 1.49
N PRO A 193 12.62 -0.04 0.81
CA PRO A 193 12.39 0.11 -0.62
C PRO A 193 13.04 -1.02 -1.41
N LEU A 194 12.46 -1.37 -2.56
CA LEU A 194 12.80 -2.51 -3.43
C LEU A 194 12.44 -3.87 -2.82
N VAL A 195 12.74 -4.08 -1.54
CA VAL A 195 12.44 -5.35 -0.85
C VAL A 195 10.94 -5.48 -0.59
N ARG A 196 10.30 -4.40 -0.13
CA ARG A 196 8.84 -4.36 0.08
C ARG A 196 8.08 -4.66 -1.21
N GLU A 197 8.44 -4.00 -2.30
CA GLU A 197 7.78 -4.17 -3.59
C GLU A 197 8.03 -5.56 -4.17
N GLY A 198 9.27 -6.05 -4.07
CA GLY A 198 9.60 -7.43 -4.44
C GLY A 198 8.82 -8.47 -3.63
N HIS A 199 8.65 -8.26 -2.32
CA HIS A 199 7.82 -9.10 -1.46
C HIS A 199 6.35 -9.05 -1.88
N ALA A 200 5.80 -7.87 -2.14
CA ALA A 200 4.41 -7.71 -2.58
C ALA A 200 4.12 -8.49 -3.88
N ILE A 201 5.02 -8.35 -4.86
CA ILE A 201 4.96 -9.09 -6.13
C ILE A 201 5.08 -10.60 -5.89
N TYR A 202 6.06 -11.02 -5.08
CA TYR A 202 6.28 -12.43 -4.80
C TYR A 202 5.07 -13.08 -4.12
N THR A 203 4.49 -12.45 -3.10
CA THR A 203 3.33 -12.98 -2.39
C THR A 203 2.13 -13.14 -3.33
N SER A 204 1.81 -12.11 -4.09
CA SER A 204 0.71 -12.16 -5.06
C SER A 204 0.93 -13.25 -6.11
N LEU A 205 2.12 -13.33 -6.71
CA LEU A 205 2.43 -14.37 -7.71
C LEU A 205 2.40 -15.80 -7.14
N LYS A 206 2.83 -15.96 -5.88
CA LYS A 206 2.79 -17.26 -5.20
C LYS A 206 1.35 -17.72 -4.95
N GLU A 207 0.45 -16.80 -4.63
CA GLU A 207 -0.95 -17.10 -4.31
C GLU A 207 -1.87 -17.02 -5.53
N TYR A 208 -1.37 -16.51 -6.66
CA TYR A 208 -2.14 -16.24 -7.87
C TYR A 208 -2.92 -17.46 -8.38
N SER A 209 -2.30 -18.64 -8.44
CA SER A 209 -2.97 -19.85 -8.90
C SER A 209 -4.14 -20.26 -8.01
N ASN A 210 -3.99 -20.10 -6.69
CA ASN A 210 -5.03 -20.42 -5.72
C ASN A 210 -6.18 -19.43 -5.83
N ASN A 211 -5.86 -18.13 -5.93
CA ASN A 211 -6.84 -17.07 -6.15
C ASN A 211 -7.63 -17.33 -7.45
N GLN A 212 -6.95 -17.75 -8.52
CA GLN A 212 -7.62 -18.07 -9.78
C GLN A 212 -8.51 -19.31 -9.67
N ALA A 213 -8.11 -20.34 -8.92
CA ALA A 213 -8.95 -21.51 -8.68
C ALA A 213 -10.22 -21.14 -7.89
N ILE A 214 -10.12 -20.25 -6.90
CA ILE A 214 -11.29 -19.73 -6.16
C ILE A 214 -12.22 -18.97 -7.11
N TRP A 215 -11.68 -18.09 -7.96
CA TRP A 215 -12.47 -17.37 -8.94
C TRP A 215 -13.15 -18.29 -9.96
N GLN A 216 -12.48 -19.36 -10.38
CA GLN A 216 -13.07 -20.38 -11.23
C GLN A 216 -14.20 -21.09 -10.52
N ALA A 217 -14.00 -21.55 -9.29
CA ALA A 217 -15.05 -22.20 -8.49
C ALA A 217 -16.29 -21.30 -8.28
N ILE A 218 -16.10 -19.99 -8.09
CA ILE A 218 -17.21 -19.02 -8.00
C ILE A 218 -17.96 -18.87 -9.34
N ARG A 219 -17.25 -19.01 -10.47
CA ARG A 219 -17.82 -18.92 -11.82
C ARG A 219 -18.41 -20.24 -12.31
N GLU A 220 -18.16 -21.35 -11.62
CA GLU A 220 -18.76 -22.62 -11.99
C GLU A 220 -20.29 -22.52 -11.85
N PRO A 221 -21.06 -22.96 -12.86
CA PRO A 221 -22.50 -22.99 -12.76
C PRO A 221 -22.90 -23.82 -11.54
N LEU A 222 -23.77 -23.26 -10.71
CA LEU A 222 -24.35 -24.01 -9.60
C LEU A 222 -25.04 -25.28 -10.15
N PRO A 223 -25.01 -26.40 -9.41
CA PRO A 223 -25.72 -27.62 -9.79
C PRO A 223 -27.19 -27.34 -10.15
N LYS A 224 -27.75 -28.07 -11.12
CA LYS A 224 -29.12 -27.83 -11.60
C LYS A 224 -30.19 -27.99 -10.51
N ASP A 225 -29.86 -28.72 -9.45
CA ASP A 225 -30.68 -29.00 -8.27
C ASP A 225 -30.32 -28.13 -7.05
N TYR A 226 -29.39 -27.18 -7.21
CA TYR A 226 -28.98 -26.26 -6.14
C TYR A 226 -30.14 -25.37 -5.67
N LEU A 227 -31.01 -24.96 -6.59
CA LEU A 227 -32.22 -24.21 -6.26
C LEU A 227 -33.42 -25.16 -6.23
N LYS A 228 -33.88 -25.49 -5.02
CA LYS A 228 -35.22 -26.04 -4.82
C LYS A 228 -36.14 -24.91 -4.41
N VAL A 229 -37.14 -24.66 -5.24
CA VAL A 229 -38.21 -23.72 -4.97
C VAL A 229 -39.33 -24.51 -4.32
N ASP A 230 -39.61 -24.24 -3.04
CA ASP A 230 -40.72 -24.87 -2.34
C ASP A 230 -42.05 -24.50 -3.02
N SER A 231 -43.04 -25.40 -2.93
CA SER A 231 -44.37 -25.21 -3.53
C SER A 231 -45.10 -23.98 -3.00
N ASP A 232 -44.74 -23.52 -1.80
CA ASP A 232 -45.36 -22.39 -1.11
C ASP A 232 -44.52 -21.10 -1.23
N SER A 233 -43.61 -21.03 -2.21
CA SER A 233 -42.72 -19.90 -2.42
C SER A 233 -43.40 -18.69 -3.07
N VAL A 234 -42.81 -17.50 -2.88
CA VAL A 234 -43.25 -16.26 -3.52
C VAL A 234 -42.84 -16.25 -5.00
N PRO A 235 -43.66 -15.66 -5.89
CA PRO A 235 -43.40 -15.71 -7.34
C PRO A 235 -42.14 -14.97 -7.77
N ASN A 236 -41.68 -13.97 -7.01
CA ASN A 236 -40.49 -13.18 -7.33
C ASN A 236 -39.72 -12.83 -6.06
N VAL A 237 -38.39 -12.99 -6.12
CA VAL A 237 -37.45 -12.53 -5.10
C VAL A 237 -36.51 -11.53 -5.75
N VAL A 238 -36.48 -10.30 -5.24
CA VAL A 238 -35.56 -9.26 -5.71
C VAL A 238 -34.51 -9.02 -4.63
N LEU A 239 -33.25 -9.33 -4.93
CA LEU A 239 -32.11 -9.01 -4.08
C LEU A 239 -31.48 -7.70 -4.55
N ILE A 240 -31.50 -6.68 -3.69
CA ILE A 240 -30.84 -5.39 -3.92
C ILE A 240 -29.58 -5.35 -3.05
N VAL A 241 -28.41 -5.36 -3.69
CA VAL A 241 -27.12 -5.20 -2.99
C VAL A 241 -26.64 -3.77 -3.23
N GLY A 242 -26.66 -2.96 -2.16
CA GLY A 242 -26.10 -1.61 -2.20
C GLY A 242 -24.58 -1.64 -1.96
N GLU A 243 -23.85 -0.74 -2.61
CA GLU A 243 -22.42 -0.51 -2.37
C GLU A 243 -22.23 0.75 -1.53
N SER A 244 -21.40 0.67 -0.47
CA SER A 244 -21.00 1.82 0.35
C SER A 244 -22.15 2.62 1.00
N ALA A 245 -23.38 2.10 0.99
CA ALA A 245 -24.53 2.71 1.66
C ALA A 245 -24.45 2.46 3.16
N SER A 246 -24.15 3.51 3.93
CA SER A 246 -24.11 3.44 5.39
C SER A 246 -25.40 3.96 5.99
N LYS A 247 -26.01 3.12 6.85
CA LYS A 247 -27.17 3.44 7.68
C LYS A 247 -27.06 4.81 8.38
N ASN A 248 -25.86 5.16 8.82
CA ASN A 248 -25.60 6.37 9.60
C ASN A 248 -25.82 7.67 8.81
N PHE A 249 -25.90 7.60 7.49
CA PHE A 249 -26.08 8.75 6.60
C PHE A 249 -27.39 8.67 5.82
N MET A 250 -28.41 8.00 6.35
CA MET A 250 -29.68 7.77 5.68
C MET A 250 -30.84 8.27 6.54
N GLY A 251 -31.67 9.15 5.98
CA GLY A 251 -32.80 9.78 6.69
C GLY A 251 -33.77 8.79 7.33
N ILE A 252 -34.08 7.69 6.63
CA ILE A 252 -34.95 6.59 7.11
C ILE A 252 -34.46 5.94 8.42
N TYR A 253 -33.17 6.08 8.75
CA TYR A 253 -32.61 5.57 10.00
C TYR A 253 -32.33 6.66 11.04
N GLY A 254 -32.87 7.86 10.84
CA GLY A 254 -32.76 8.99 11.79
C GLY A 254 -31.63 9.98 11.51
N TYR A 255 -31.00 9.92 10.33
CA TYR A 255 -30.08 10.98 9.91
C TYR A 255 -30.85 12.30 9.69
N PRO A 256 -30.37 13.47 10.18
CA PRO A 256 -31.15 14.70 10.20
C PRO A 256 -31.42 15.32 8.82
N VAL A 257 -30.79 14.81 7.75
CA VAL A 257 -31.03 15.27 6.37
C VAL A 257 -31.95 14.26 5.68
N PRO A 258 -33.07 14.69 5.07
CA PRO A 258 -34.03 13.82 4.40
C PRO A 258 -33.53 13.37 3.02
N ASN A 259 -32.46 12.57 3.01
CA ASN A 259 -31.77 12.13 1.79
C ASN A 259 -32.19 10.73 1.31
N THR A 260 -33.21 10.14 1.92
CA THR A 260 -33.82 8.86 1.49
C THR A 260 -35.35 8.98 1.30
N PRO A 261 -35.86 10.00 0.59
CA PRO A 261 -37.30 10.29 0.55
C PRO A 261 -38.12 9.11 0.02
N PHE A 262 -37.66 8.44 -1.04
CA PHE A 262 -38.36 7.28 -1.60
C PHE A 262 -38.50 6.12 -0.61
N LEU A 263 -37.46 5.85 0.19
CA LEU A 263 -37.49 4.77 1.17
C LEU A 263 -38.37 5.14 2.37
N SER A 264 -38.35 6.41 2.78
CA SER A 264 -39.23 6.91 3.85
C SER A 264 -40.70 6.82 3.45
N ASP A 265 -41.04 7.23 2.23
CA ASP A 265 -42.40 7.10 1.69
C ASP A 265 -42.82 5.63 1.56
N LEU A 266 -41.88 4.75 1.20
CA LEU A 266 -42.13 3.32 1.09
C LEU A 266 -42.42 2.70 2.46
N GLU A 267 -41.62 3.01 3.48
CA GLU A 267 -41.85 2.56 4.86
C GLU A 267 -43.21 3.01 5.39
N GLU A 268 -43.62 4.24 5.10
CA GLU A 268 -44.91 4.75 5.55
C GLU A 268 -46.08 4.05 4.85
N ARG A 269 -46.02 3.88 3.52
CA ARG A 269 -47.07 3.21 2.73
C ARG A 269 -47.21 1.73 3.08
N GLU A 270 -46.10 1.06 3.36
CA GLU A 270 -46.03 -0.39 3.55
C GLU A 270 -45.85 -0.76 5.03
N ARG A 271 -46.29 0.13 5.96
CA ARG A 271 -46.13 -0.04 7.41
C ARG A 271 -46.71 -1.36 7.95
N GLU A 272 -47.74 -1.88 7.30
CA GLU A 272 -48.39 -3.16 7.64
C GLU A 272 -47.75 -4.37 6.94
N SER A 273 -46.96 -4.13 5.89
CA SER A 273 -46.11 -5.12 5.25
C SER A 273 -44.84 -5.31 6.09
N LYS A 274 -44.28 -6.53 6.07
CA LYS A 274 -43.11 -6.91 6.88
C LYS A 274 -41.81 -6.23 6.42
N ILE A 275 -41.70 -4.90 6.50
CA ILE A 275 -40.45 -4.18 6.29
C ILE A 275 -39.62 -4.27 7.57
N TYR A 276 -38.60 -5.12 7.54
CA TYR A 276 -37.65 -5.24 8.63
C TYR A 276 -36.46 -4.30 8.39
N LEU A 277 -36.51 -3.12 9.00
CA LEU A 277 -35.32 -2.29 9.14
C LEU A 277 -34.42 -2.91 10.23
N SER A 278 -33.20 -3.29 9.88
CA SER A 278 -32.23 -3.79 10.87
C SER A 278 -31.84 -2.65 11.83
N SER A 279 -32.52 -2.59 12.97
CA SER A 279 -32.32 -1.60 14.02
C SER A 279 -31.51 -2.18 15.18
N GLN A 280 -30.20 -2.33 15.03
CA GLN A 280 -29.32 -2.44 16.19
C GLN A 280 -28.14 -1.49 16.08
N THR A 281 -28.32 -0.30 16.65
CA THR A 281 -27.48 0.34 17.68
C THR A 281 -27.99 1.79 17.78
N PRO A 282 -28.47 2.28 18.94
CA PRO A 282 -28.89 3.68 19.06
C PRO A 282 -27.70 4.59 18.74
N PHE A 283 -27.97 5.63 17.96
CA PHE A 283 -27.04 6.71 17.68
C PHE A 283 -26.48 7.23 19.01
N ARG A 284 -25.23 6.90 19.32
CA ARG A 284 -24.44 7.68 20.29
C ARG A 284 -23.89 8.85 19.48
N PRO A 285 -24.34 10.09 19.71
CA PRO A 285 -23.68 11.24 19.13
C PRO A 285 -22.21 11.14 19.48
N LEU A 286 -21.33 11.24 18.49
CA LEU A 286 -19.93 11.53 18.77
C LEU A 286 -19.92 12.80 19.63
N PRO A 287 -19.19 12.84 20.75
CA PRO A 287 -19.11 14.03 21.57
C PRO A 287 -18.65 15.18 20.68
N THR A 288 -19.53 16.16 20.51
CA THR A 288 -19.18 17.45 19.93
C THR A 288 -17.94 17.93 20.68
N ARG A 289 -16.82 18.09 19.97
CA ARG A 289 -15.64 18.75 20.53
C ARG A 289 -16.11 20.08 21.10
N SER A 290 -16.09 20.22 22.43
CA SER A 290 -16.26 21.52 23.04
C SER A 290 -15.13 22.42 22.52
N PRO A 291 -15.39 23.72 22.31
CA PRO A 291 -14.30 24.65 22.06
C PRO A 291 -13.40 24.60 23.29
N LEU A 292 -12.11 24.33 23.05
CA LEU A 292 -11.04 24.41 24.03
C LEU A 292 -11.22 25.69 24.87
N SER A 293 -11.64 25.51 26.12
CA SER A 293 -11.48 26.54 27.13
C SER A 293 -9.99 26.75 27.32
N LYS A 294 -9.51 27.92 26.90
CA LYS A 294 -8.22 28.45 27.32
C LYS A 294 -8.17 28.44 28.85
N SER A 295 -7.21 27.72 29.40
CA SER A 295 -6.63 28.04 30.70
C SER A 295 -5.13 27.84 30.60
N TYR A 296 -4.44 28.84 31.12
CA TYR A 296 -3.01 29.11 31.11
C TYR A 296 -2.13 27.96 31.63
#